data_AF-A0AA36M5N9-F1
#
_entry.id   AF-A0AA36M5N9-F1
#
_cell.length_a   1.000
_cell.length_b   1.000
_cell.length_c   1.000
_cell.angle_alpha   90.00
_cell.angle_beta   90.00
_cell.angle_gamma   90.00
#
_symmetry.space_group_name_H-M   'P 1'
#
loop_
_entity.id
_entity.type
_entity.pdbx_description
1 polymer ?
#
loop_
_entity_poly.entity_id
_entity_poly.type
_entity_poly.pdbx_seq_one_letter_code
_entity_poly.pdbx_strand_id
1 'polypeptide(L)'
;MRRWQRPSQHPSPLAGALLLAIVFHILRSVLFFPVLSPNISPTIRSSAPAIAFISSSDPRKTALCERTWVKHLTSHIIFTSQKRNTRNTHQVHLPHDPGSLWSSFSSKALFAELYVPHHYSWYIITSDDTYVLVDDLMQDLAAFDSDEPYLAVIGPNDFEESHSKRLHSLIVVSRGAMTALWDNIHSGRNGCGVASSPHLCLDDIVMLNLKEDAHERSRYFMLNRHFSKFEINHYVRRNGRYYDGSQVSMFQSKGSGVCVRMHHIPTKFLVIILFAISCNTETCVDSYCPPGKYCQERVFPCKKPPCRPILFCLPVEENGCAQHKCPANEVCVERVEPCIAKVCKKIPSCAKPGTCDALVCPPSQHCVANPTPKCESVRQVRTSEPLDSSSIVGS
;
A
#
# COMPACT_ATOMS: atom_id res chain seq x y z
N MET A 1 -2.40 41.99 73.69
CA MET A 1 -1.74 41.03 72.78
C MET A 1 -2.32 39.64 73.02
N ARG A 2 -3.25 39.17 72.18
CA ARG A 2 -3.82 37.81 72.26
C ARG A 2 -3.03 36.91 71.30
N ARG A 3 -2.28 35.93 71.84
CA ARG A 3 -1.60 34.89 71.06
C ARG A 3 -2.67 34.02 70.38
N TRP A 4 -2.73 34.10 69.06
CA TRP A 4 -3.43 33.11 68.24
C TRP A 4 -2.66 31.80 68.27
N GLN A 5 -3.12 30.83 69.07
CA GLN A 5 -2.69 29.44 68.95
C GLN A 5 -3.28 28.88 67.65
N ARG A 6 -2.43 28.67 66.64
CA ARG A 6 -2.80 27.90 65.45
C ARG A 6 -2.99 26.44 65.87
N PRO A 7 -4.14 25.80 65.61
CA PRO A 7 -4.27 24.37 65.77
C PRO A 7 -3.27 23.70 64.83
N SER A 8 -2.41 22.85 65.35
CA SER A 8 -1.57 21.97 64.54
C SER A 8 -2.48 20.96 63.83
N GLN A 9 -2.94 21.33 62.63
CA GLN A 9 -3.60 20.40 61.72
C GLN A 9 -2.56 19.42 61.22
N HIS A 10 -2.36 18.34 61.98
CA HIS A 10 -1.71 17.16 61.44
C HIS A 10 -2.66 16.57 60.40
N PRO A 11 -2.24 16.42 59.13
CA PRO A 11 -3.06 15.79 58.11
C PRO A 11 -3.42 14.39 58.61
N SER A 12 -4.72 14.08 58.59
CA SER A 12 -5.17 12.76 59.00
C SER A 12 -4.52 11.71 58.09
N PRO A 13 -4.10 10.56 58.62
CA PRO A 13 -3.45 9.50 57.83
C PRO A 13 -4.34 9.01 56.68
N LEU A 14 -5.66 9.18 56.81
CA LEU A 14 -6.65 8.94 55.77
C LEU A 14 -6.49 9.83 54.53
N ALA A 15 -6.15 11.11 54.70
CA ALA A 15 -5.94 12.02 53.58
C ALA A 15 -4.69 11.62 52.76
N GLY A 16 -3.62 11.16 53.43
CA GLY A 16 -2.42 10.67 52.77
C GLY A 16 -2.66 9.38 51.98
N ALA A 17 -3.43 8.44 52.55
CA ALA A 17 -3.78 7.19 51.87
C ALA A 17 -4.64 7.41 50.62
N LEU A 18 -5.61 8.34 50.68
CA LEU A 18 -6.45 8.67 49.54
C LEU A 18 -5.63 9.27 48.39
N LEU A 19 -4.69 10.17 48.72
CA LEU A 19 -3.84 10.83 47.73
C LEU A 19 -2.89 9.82 47.05
N LEU A 20 -2.33 8.88 47.83
CA LEU A 20 -1.56 7.75 47.29
C LEU A 20 -2.39 6.84 46.38
N ALA A 21 -3.63 6.54 46.74
CA ALA A 21 -4.52 5.72 45.92
C ALA A 21 -4.87 6.42 44.59
N ILE A 22 -5.11 7.73 44.60
CA ILE A 22 -5.38 8.53 43.40
C ILE A 22 -4.12 8.56 42.51
N VAL A 23 -2.95 8.85 43.08
CA VAL A 23 -1.69 8.86 42.33
C VAL A 23 -1.41 7.48 41.74
N PHE A 24 -1.60 6.40 42.51
CA PHE A 24 -1.42 5.03 42.00
C PHE A 24 -2.42 4.70 40.90
N HIS A 25 -3.67 5.19 40.98
CA HIS A 25 -4.65 4.99 39.93
C HIS A 25 -4.28 5.76 38.66
N ILE A 26 -3.82 7.00 38.77
CA ILE A 26 -3.34 7.80 37.63
C ILE A 26 -2.11 7.14 37.01
N LEU A 27 -1.13 6.74 37.84
CA LEU A 27 0.08 6.06 37.37
C LEU A 27 -0.26 4.73 36.69
N ARG A 28 -1.21 3.97 37.27
CA ARG A 28 -1.68 2.71 36.68
C ARG A 28 -2.42 2.96 35.37
N SER A 29 -3.23 4.02 35.27
CA SER A 29 -3.87 4.39 34.01
C SER A 29 -2.82 4.80 32.99
N VAL A 30 -1.86 5.67 33.31
CA VAL A 30 -0.84 6.12 32.35
C VAL A 30 0.12 4.99 31.92
N LEU A 31 0.49 4.09 32.83
CA LEU A 31 1.43 2.99 32.56
C LEU A 31 0.77 1.71 32.04
N PHE A 32 -0.50 1.47 32.36
CA PHE A 32 -1.24 0.26 32.00
C PHE A 32 -2.54 0.54 31.25
N PHE A 33 -2.79 1.77 30.78
CA PHE A 33 -3.56 1.88 29.56
C PHE A 33 -2.85 0.95 28.58
N PRO A 34 -3.55 -0.04 28.01
CA PRO A 34 -3.04 -0.70 26.83
C PRO A 34 -3.01 0.42 25.81
N VAL A 35 -1.90 1.14 25.77
CA VAL A 35 -1.51 1.91 24.62
C VAL A 35 -1.71 0.89 23.52
N LEU A 36 -2.62 1.23 22.61
CA LEU A 36 -2.74 0.63 21.30
C LEU A 36 -1.40 0.91 20.60
N SER A 37 -0.31 0.41 21.18
CA SER A 37 1.03 0.46 20.67
C SER A 37 0.91 -0.45 19.48
N PRO A 38 0.86 0.12 18.28
CA PRO A 38 0.81 -0.73 17.12
C PRO A 38 1.95 -1.74 17.21
N ASN A 39 1.74 -2.95 16.71
CA ASN A 39 2.82 -3.90 16.56
C ASN A 39 3.82 -3.31 15.56
N ILE A 40 4.81 -2.56 16.07
CA ILE A 40 5.89 -2.00 15.28
C ILE A 40 6.76 -3.18 14.88
N SER A 41 6.70 -3.57 13.61
CA SER A 41 7.62 -4.57 13.07
C SER A 41 9.01 -3.92 12.99
N PRO A 42 10.05 -4.46 13.65
CA PRO A 42 11.36 -3.80 13.80
C PRO A 42 12.22 -3.84 12.52
N THR A 43 11.62 -4.11 11.36
CA THR A 43 12.35 -4.35 10.12
C THR A 43 11.60 -3.71 8.98
N ILE A 44 12.14 -2.57 8.51
CA ILE A 44 12.22 -2.08 7.12
C ILE A 44 12.28 -0.55 7.19
N ARG A 45 13.41 0.03 6.75
CA ARG A 45 13.55 1.46 6.46
C ARG A 45 12.75 1.78 5.18
N SER A 46 11.42 1.73 5.26
CA SER A 46 10.56 2.33 4.24
C SER A 46 10.79 3.84 4.30
N SER A 47 10.98 4.48 3.15
CA SER A 47 11.23 5.93 3.06
C SER A 47 10.03 6.76 3.52
N ALA A 48 8.84 6.17 3.60
CA ALA A 48 7.65 6.76 4.19
C ALA A 48 6.95 5.73 5.10
N PRO A 49 6.73 6.03 6.39
CA PRO A 49 5.99 5.12 7.28
C PRO A 49 4.52 5.02 6.86
N ALA A 50 4.01 3.80 6.76
CA ALA A 50 2.63 3.53 6.40
C ALA A 50 1.98 2.59 7.42
N ILE A 51 0.68 2.81 7.66
CA ILE A 51 -0.14 2.02 8.59
C ILE A 51 -1.33 1.40 7.86
N ALA A 52 -1.65 0.15 8.17
CA ALA A 52 -2.85 -0.51 7.65
C ALA A 52 -3.98 -0.59 8.68
N PHE A 53 -5.19 -0.25 8.26
CA PHE A 53 -6.43 -0.50 8.98
C PHE A 53 -7.22 -1.62 8.29
N ILE A 54 -7.28 -2.78 8.94
CA ILE A 54 -7.82 -3.99 8.35
C ILE A 54 -9.14 -4.33 9.04
N SER A 55 -10.23 -4.35 8.28
CA SER A 55 -11.53 -4.80 8.78
C SER A 55 -11.60 -6.33 8.72
N SER A 56 -11.66 -7.00 9.86
CA SER A 56 -11.70 -8.46 9.95
C SER A 56 -12.52 -8.96 11.13
N SER A 57 -13.33 -9.98 10.90
CA SER A 57 -13.93 -10.81 11.96
C SER A 57 -13.32 -12.22 12.04
N ASP A 58 -12.47 -12.59 11.08
CA ASP A 58 -11.85 -13.91 11.00
C ASP A 58 -10.37 -13.86 11.41
N PRO A 59 -10.00 -14.39 12.59
CA PRO A 59 -8.62 -14.39 13.05
C PRO A 59 -7.68 -15.20 12.13
N ARG A 60 -8.19 -16.18 11.37
CA ARG A 60 -7.37 -16.96 10.44
C ARG A 60 -6.94 -16.11 9.24
N LYS A 61 -7.86 -15.32 8.69
CA LYS A 61 -7.55 -14.38 7.60
C LYS A 61 -6.63 -13.26 8.08
N THR A 62 -6.92 -12.70 9.25
CA THR A 62 -6.05 -11.71 9.89
C THR A 62 -4.60 -12.23 10.00
N ALA A 63 -4.40 -13.44 10.52
CA ALA A 63 -3.07 -14.04 10.64
C ALA A 63 -2.38 -14.28 9.28
N LEU A 64 -3.15 -14.48 8.19
CA LEU A 64 -2.60 -14.56 6.84
C LEU A 64 -2.13 -13.19 6.34
N CYS A 65 -2.90 -12.13 6.57
CA CYS A 65 -2.48 -10.76 6.25
C CYS A 65 -1.17 -10.41 6.97
N GLU A 66 -1.11 -10.65 8.27
CA GLU A 66 0.08 -10.41 9.12
C GLU A 66 1.32 -11.15 8.64
N ARG A 67 1.18 -12.41 8.21
CA ARG A 67 2.30 -13.22 7.69
C ARG A 67 2.73 -12.84 6.27
N THR A 68 1.93 -12.05 5.56
CA THR A 68 2.14 -11.77 4.13
C THR A 68 2.45 -10.31 3.87
N TRP A 69 1.50 -9.50 3.41
CA TRP A 69 1.74 -8.14 2.95
C TRP A 69 1.87 -7.14 4.10
N VAL A 70 1.20 -7.37 5.23
CA VAL A 70 1.21 -6.44 6.37
C VAL A 70 2.59 -6.31 7.01
N LYS A 71 3.43 -7.36 6.95
CA LYS A 71 4.81 -7.31 7.45
C LYS A 71 5.70 -6.28 6.74
N HIS A 72 5.28 -5.78 5.57
CA HIS A 72 5.98 -4.75 4.81
C HIS A 72 5.61 -3.33 5.27
N LEU A 73 4.62 -3.20 6.17
CA LEU A 73 4.20 -1.92 6.73
C LEU A 73 4.84 -1.65 8.09
N THR A 74 4.84 -0.38 8.48
CA THR A 74 5.36 0.04 9.79
C THR A 74 4.47 -0.48 10.92
N SER A 75 3.16 -0.54 10.68
CA SER A 75 2.14 -0.77 11.69
C SER A 75 0.83 -1.26 11.07
N HIS A 76 -0.01 -1.91 11.87
CA HIS A 76 -1.39 -2.20 11.51
C HIS A 76 -2.32 -2.22 12.72
N ILE A 77 -3.62 -1.98 12.46
CA ILE A 77 -4.72 -2.06 13.42
C ILE A 77 -5.84 -2.89 12.79
N ILE A 78 -6.36 -3.85 13.56
CA ILE A 78 -7.45 -4.71 13.11
C ILE A 78 -8.75 -4.22 13.73
N PHE A 79 -9.72 -3.89 12.87
CA PHE A 79 -11.05 -3.45 13.25
C PHE A 79 -12.06 -4.59 13.11
N THR A 80 -12.98 -4.70 14.07
CA THR A 80 -14.06 -5.69 14.03
C THR A 80 -15.42 -5.05 14.30
N SER A 81 -16.42 -5.41 13.49
CA SER A 81 -17.82 -5.05 13.72
C SER A 81 -18.50 -5.98 14.73
N GLN A 82 -17.93 -7.15 15.02
CA GLN A 82 -18.48 -8.06 16.02
C GLN A 82 -18.14 -7.56 17.41
N LYS A 83 -19.17 -7.30 18.21
CA LYS A 83 -19.06 -7.03 19.65
C LYS A 83 -18.63 -8.32 20.35
N ARG A 84 -17.33 -8.64 20.37
CA ARG A 84 -16.81 -9.90 20.92
C ARG A 84 -16.39 -9.77 22.38
N ASN A 85 -16.67 -10.84 23.14
CA ASN A 85 -16.18 -11.09 24.50
C ASN A 85 -14.63 -11.13 24.54
N THR A 86 -14.03 -9.97 24.81
CA THR A 86 -12.83 -9.70 25.66
C THR A 86 -11.54 -10.55 25.56
N ARG A 87 -11.41 -11.55 24.68
CA ARG A 87 -10.20 -12.41 24.67
C ARG A 87 -9.10 -12.03 23.68
N ASN A 88 -9.38 -11.25 22.64
CA ASN A 88 -8.34 -10.74 21.73
C ASN A 88 -8.12 -9.25 22.00
N THR A 89 -7.05 -8.95 22.74
CA THR A 89 -6.62 -7.59 23.10
C THR A 89 -6.15 -6.75 21.91
N HIS A 90 -5.98 -7.35 20.72
CA HIS A 90 -5.40 -6.70 19.55
C HIS A 90 -6.43 -6.24 18.50
N GLN A 91 -7.73 -6.32 18.79
CA GLN A 91 -8.79 -5.86 17.88
C GLN A 91 -9.54 -4.67 18.47
N VAL A 92 -9.75 -3.65 17.64
CA VAL A 92 -10.56 -2.49 17.98
C VAL A 92 -11.98 -2.74 17.49
N HIS A 93 -12.94 -2.68 18.42
CA HIS A 93 -14.34 -2.67 18.04
C HIS A 93 -14.72 -1.26 17.58
N LEU A 94 -15.14 -1.14 16.32
CA LEU A 94 -15.57 0.13 15.75
C LEU A 94 -16.94 -0.04 15.09
N PRO A 95 -18.01 0.50 15.70
CA PRO A 95 -19.33 0.46 15.11
C PRO A 95 -19.33 1.30 13.84
N HIS A 96 -19.79 0.71 12.74
CA HIS A 96 -20.03 1.39 11.48
C HIS A 96 -21.15 0.65 10.74
N ASP A 97 -21.78 1.32 9.77
CA ASP A 97 -22.90 0.74 9.05
C ASP A 97 -22.43 -0.42 8.16
N PRO A 98 -23.00 -1.62 8.32
CA PRO A 98 -22.58 -2.77 7.54
C PRO A 98 -22.87 -2.54 6.05
N GLY A 99 -21.83 -2.69 5.22
CA GLY A 99 -21.93 -2.52 3.76
C GLY A 99 -21.78 -1.08 3.27
N SER A 100 -21.54 -0.11 4.14
CA SER A 100 -21.17 1.26 3.74
C SER A 100 -19.65 1.44 3.81
N LEU A 101 -19.02 1.64 2.65
CA LEU A 101 -17.58 1.91 2.57
C LEU A 101 -17.25 3.24 3.26
N TRP A 102 -18.09 4.26 3.03
CA TRP A 102 -17.96 5.57 3.64
C TRP A 102 -18.03 5.52 5.16
N SER A 103 -19.09 4.94 5.74
CA SER A 103 -19.26 4.83 7.19
C SER A 103 -18.08 4.07 7.84
N SER A 104 -17.59 3.02 7.16
CA SER A 104 -16.42 2.27 7.59
C SER A 104 -15.11 3.06 7.50
N PHE A 105 -14.97 3.92 6.50
CA PHE A 105 -13.81 4.78 6.29
C PHE A 105 -13.80 5.96 7.27
N SER A 106 -14.88 6.75 7.32
CA SER A 106 -15.01 7.94 8.16
C SER A 106 -14.83 7.60 9.65
N SER A 107 -15.42 6.50 10.11
CA SER A 107 -15.24 6.04 11.50
C SER A 107 -13.79 5.69 11.83
N LYS A 108 -13.05 5.09 10.88
CA LYS A 108 -11.63 4.77 11.08
C LYS A 108 -10.75 6.00 10.99
N ALA A 109 -11.12 6.98 10.17
CA ALA A 109 -10.44 8.26 10.11
C ALA A 109 -10.55 8.99 11.45
N LEU A 110 -11.75 9.05 12.04
CA LEU A 110 -11.94 9.61 13.40
C LEU A 110 -11.12 8.85 14.46
N PHE A 111 -11.09 7.52 14.37
CA PHE A 111 -10.28 6.72 15.28
C PHE A 111 -8.79 7.05 15.14
N ALA A 112 -8.31 7.24 13.91
CA ALA A 112 -6.92 7.55 13.64
C ALA A 112 -6.51 8.88 14.28
N GLU A 113 -7.33 9.91 14.12
CA GLU A 113 -7.08 11.22 14.73
C GLU A 113 -6.89 11.13 16.26
N LEU A 114 -7.76 10.37 16.92
CA LEU A 114 -7.79 10.33 18.38
C LEU A 114 -6.72 9.42 18.99
N TYR A 115 -6.31 8.37 18.28
CA TYR A 115 -5.54 7.28 18.87
C TYR A 115 -4.28 6.88 18.09
N VAL A 116 -4.15 7.30 16.83
CA VAL A 116 -3.02 6.92 15.99
C VAL A 116 -2.08 8.12 15.85
N PRO A 117 -0.80 7.99 16.20
CA PRO A 117 0.15 9.08 16.06
C PRO A 117 0.26 9.60 14.62
N HIS A 118 0.27 10.92 14.42
CA HIS A 118 0.37 11.59 13.11
C HIS A 118 1.73 11.45 12.38
N HIS A 119 2.59 10.52 12.78
CA HIS A 119 3.88 10.32 12.10
C HIS A 119 3.78 9.43 10.85
N TYR A 120 2.67 8.73 10.64
CA TYR A 120 2.45 7.97 9.40
C TYR A 120 2.21 8.91 8.22
N SER A 121 2.82 8.62 7.08
CA SER A 121 2.66 9.37 5.84
C SER A 121 1.45 8.87 5.04
N TRP A 122 1.18 7.57 5.11
CA TRP A 122 0.11 6.93 4.34
C TRP A 122 -0.71 5.96 5.20
N TYR A 123 -2.02 5.99 5.00
CA TYR A 123 -3.01 5.16 5.67
C TYR A 123 -3.66 4.24 4.63
N ILE A 124 -3.56 2.93 4.84
CA ILE A 124 -4.08 1.90 3.95
C ILE A 124 -5.28 1.25 4.63
N ILE A 125 -6.48 1.44 4.09
CA ILE A 125 -7.73 1.00 4.73
C ILE A 125 -8.37 -0.06 3.84
N THR A 126 -8.56 -1.25 4.38
CA THR A 126 -9.06 -2.39 3.60
C THR A 126 -9.71 -3.48 4.48
N SER A 127 -10.04 -4.61 3.87
CA SER A 127 -10.66 -5.80 4.47
C SER A 127 -9.70 -7.00 4.49
N ASP A 128 -10.07 -8.04 5.24
CA ASP A 128 -9.25 -9.26 5.43
C ASP A 128 -9.16 -10.21 4.24
N ASP A 129 -9.87 -9.91 3.14
CA ASP A 129 -9.81 -10.62 1.87
C ASP A 129 -9.01 -9.86 0.79
N THR A 130 -8.38 -8.75 1.16
CA THR A 130 -7.53 -7.97 0.25
C THR A 130 -6.04 -8.30 0.44
N TYR A 131 -5.34 -8.42 -0.69
CA TYR A 131 -3.89 -8.56 -0.75
C TYR A 131 -3.28 -7.34 -1.44
N VAL A 132 -2.30 -6.71 -0.81
CA VAL A 132 -1.66 -5.48 -1.32
C VAL A 132 -0.20 -5.77 -1.65
N LEU A 133 0.25 -5.40 -2.86
CA LEU A 133 1.67 -5.34 -3.20
C LEU A 133 2.25 -4.05 -2.62
N VAL A 134 2.56 -4.07 -1.31
CA VAL A 134 2.93 -2.88 -0.55
C VAL A 134 4.12 -2.15 -1.17
N ASP A 135 5.17 -2.86 -1.57
CA ASP A 135 6.38 -2.23 -2.10
C ASP A 135 6.10 -1.47 -3.41
N ASP A 136 5.27 -2.04 -4.30
CA ASP A 136 4.87 -1.40 -5.57
C ASP A 136 3.95 -0.20 -5.31
N LEU A 137 2.99 -0.34 -4.40
CA LEU A 137 2.12 0.77 -3.99
C LEU A 137 2.94 1.92 -3.40
N MET A 138 3.88 1.64 -2.49
CA MET A 138 4.70 2.67 -1.88
C MET A 138 5.65 3.34 -2.88
N GLN A 139 6.10 2.62 -3.92
CA GLN A 139 6.87 3.19 -5.02
C GLN A 139 6.05 4.21 -5.83
N ASP A 140 4.78 3.91 -6.11
CA ASP A 140 3.87 4.85 -6.78
C ASP A 140 3.59 6.08 -5.89
N LEU A 141 3.34 5.85 -4.59
CA LEU A 141 3.05 6.93 -3.63
C LEU A 141 4.25 7.84 -3.36
N ALA A 142 5.48 7.37 -3.60
CA ALA A 142 6.70 8.17 -3.41
C ALA A 142 6.79 9.38 -4.37
N ALA A 143 5.95 9.44 -5.40
CA ALA A 143 5.85 10.60 -6.29
C ALA A 143 5.01 11.77 -5.70
N PHE A 144 4.32 11.54 -4.59
CA PHE A 144 3.38 12.50 -3.99
C PHE A 144 3.85 12.95 -2.61
N ASP A 145 3.58 14.21 -2.28
CA ASP A 145 3.77 14.73 -0.92
C ASP A 145 2.66 14.19 -0.01
N SER A 146 3.02 13.51 1.07
CA SER A 146 2.04 12.94 2.01
C SER A 146 1.31 13.98 2.84
N ASP A 147 1.82 15.22 2.93
CA ASP A 147 1.19 16.30 3.68
C ASP A 147 0.12 17.05 2.85
N GLU A 148 0.07 16.80 1.54
CA GLU A 148 -1.01 17.26 0.65
C GLU A 148 -2.23 16.31 0.70
N PRO A 149 -3.46 16.80 0.48
CA PRO A 149 -4.67 16.04 0.74
C PRO A 149 -5.05 15.07 -0.40
N TYR A 150 -4.27 14.01 -0.56
CA TYR A 150 -4.53 12.94 -1.53
C TYR A 150 -5.34 11.76 -0.96
N LEU A 151 -6.29 11.26 -1.75
CA LEU A 151 -7.06 10.04 -1.46
C LEU A 151 -7.24 9.21 -2.73
N ALA A 152 -7.12 7.89 -2.63
CA ALA A 152 -7.42 6.97 -3.72
C ALA A 152 -8.38 5.87 -3.24
N VAL A 153 -9.34 5.51 -4.09
CA VAL A 153 -10.19 4.33 -3.89
C VAL A 153 -9.93 3.37 -5.03
N ILE A 154 -9.43 2.18 -4.68
CA ILE A 154 -9.09 1.11 -5.62
C ILE A 154 -10.05 -0.05 -5.35
N GLY A 155 -10.99 -0.28 -6.25
CA GLY A 155 -12.01 -1.30 -6.04
C GLY A 155 -13.18 -1.18 -7.01
N PRO A 156 -14.21 -2.03 -6.86
CA PRO A 156 -15.43 -1.98 -7.65
C PRO A 156 -16.44 -1.00 -7.03
N ASN A 157 -16.37 -0.83 -5.72
CA ASN A 157 -17.24 0.03 -4.94
C ASN A 157 -16.53 1.38 -4.80
N ASP A 158 -17.21 2.43 -5.21
CA ASP A 158 -16.90 3.79 -4.81
C ASP A 158 -17.53 4.08 -3.43
N PHE A 159 -17.48 5.34 -2.99
CA PHE A 159 -18.12 5.73 -1.75
C PHE A 159 -19.64 5.90 -1.86
N GLU A 160 -20.20 5.95 -3.08
CA GLU A 160 -21.62 6.22 -3.31
C GLU A 160 -22.47 4.94 -3.32
N GLU A 161 -21.87 3.79 -3.62
CA GLU A 161 -22.59 2.52 -3.72
C GLU A 161 -22.95 1.94 -2.34
N SER A 162 -24.14 2.29 -1.85
CA SER A 162 -24.74 1.68 -0.66
C SER A 162 -25.27 0.27 -0.97
N HIS A 163 -24.96 -0.72 -0.11
CA HIS A 163 -25.51 -2.09 -0.09
C HIS A 163 -24.77 -3.20 -0.85
N SER A 164 -23.50 -3.02 -1.22
CA SER A 164 -22.68 -4.16 -1.63
C SER A 164 -22.43 -5.09 -0.42
N LYS A 165 -22.77 -6.38 -0.56
CA LYS A 165 -22.56 -7.40 0.50
C LYS A 165 -21.11 -7.56 0.91
N ARG A 166 -20.17 -6.99 0.16
CA ARG A 166 -18.75 -7.07 0.48
C ARG A 166 -18.03 -5.77 0.13
N LEU A 167 -17.34 -5.20 1.12
CA LEU A 167 -16.51 -4.00 0.99
C LEU A 167 -15.16 -4.38 0.37
N HIS A 168 -15.10 -4.58 -0.95
CA HIS A 168 -13.88 -4.99 -1.65
C HIS A 168 -13.09 -3.80 -2.19
N SER A 169 -12.92 -2.74 -1.40
CA SER A 169 -12.14 -1.58 -1.83
C SER A 169 -10.94 -1.37 -0.92
N LEU A 170 -9.81 -1.07 -1.54
CA LEU A 170 -8.61 -0.57 -0.92
C LEU A 170 -8.66 0.96 -0.97
N ILE A 171 -8.68 1.61 0.18
CA ILE A 171 -8.60 3.05 0.28
C ILE A 171 -7.18 3.40 0.71
N VAL A 172 -6.54 4.32 -0.01
CA VAL A 172 -5.23 4.85 0.31
C VAL A 172 -5.38 6.33 0.59
N VAL A 173 -4.94 6.77 1.76
CA VAL A 173 -5.14 8.15 2.23
C VAL A 173 -3.82 8.72 2.72
N SER A 174 -3.48 9.92 2.26
CA SER A 174 -2.34 10.69 2.74
C SER A 174 -2.59 11.26 4.14
N ARG A 175 -1.54 11.69 4.83
CA ARG A 175 -1.66 12.42 6.10
C ARG A 175 -2.43 13.73 5.94
N GLY A 176 -2.15 14.46 4.86
CA GLY A 176 -2.88 15.69 4.52
C GLY A 176 -4.38 15.44 4.39
N ALA A 177 -4.78 14.36 3.71
CA ALA A 177 -6.19 14.04 3.51
C ALA A 177 -6.88 13.59 4.79
N MET A 178 -6.18 12.85 5.66
CA MET A 178 -6.71 12.50 6.98
C MET A 178 -6.99 13.75 7.83
N THR A 179 -6.07 14.71 7.80
CA THR A 179 -6.20 15.99 8.54
C THR A 179 -7.35 16.82 7.97
N ALA A 180 -7.41 16.99 6.65
CA ALA A 180 -8.48 17.74 5.99
C ALA A 180 -9.86 17.10 6.23
N LEU A 181 -9.95 15.77 6.15
CA LEU A 181 -11.20 15.04 6.42
C LEU A 181 -11.66 15.24 7.86
N TRP A 182 -10.73 15.17 8.82
CA TRP A 182 -11.04 15.45 10.22
C TRP A 182 -11.57 16.87 10.41
N ASP A 183 -10.88 17.87 9.86
CA ASP A 183 -11.29 19.27 9.98
C ASP A 183 -12.69 19.49 9.39
N ASN A 184 -13.00 18.85 8.26
CA ASN A 184 -14.32 18.89 7.65
C ASN A 184 -15.41 18.26 8.53
N ILE A 185 -15.16 17.07 9.10
CA ILE A 185 -16.12 16.39 9.99
C ILE A 185 -16.29 17.17 11.30
N HIS A 186 -15.20 17.68 11.89
CA HIS A 186 -15.22 18.37 13.17
C HIS A 186 -15.89 19.73 13.08
N SER A 187 -15.63 20.49 12.02
CA SER A 187 -16.27 21.79 11.78
C SER A 187 -17.73 21.67 11.36
N GLY A 188 -18.18 20.48 10.93
CA GLY A 188 -19.51 20.27 10.36
C GLY A 188 -19.74 21.09 9.08
N ARG A 189 -18.67 21.52 8.41
CA ARG A 189 -18.73 22.35 7.21
C ARG A 189 -19.54 21.62 6.13
N ASN A 190 -20.45 22.34 5.47
CA ASN A 190 -21.34 21.80 4.44
C ASN A 190 -22.21 20.61 4.89
N GLY A 191 -22.40 20.40 6.20
CA GLY A 191 -23.13 19.22 6.71
C GLY A 191 -22.31 17.93 6.67
N CYS A 192 -20.98 18.03 6.53
CA CYS A 192 -20.08 16.90 6.61
C CYS A 192 -20.18 16.20 7.99
N GLY A 193 -20.31 14.88 7.97
CA GLY A 193 -20.37 14.03 9.15
C GLY A 193 -20.09 12.57 8.83
N VAL A 194 -19.91 11.75 9.87
CA VAL A 194 -19.57 10.32 9.73
C VAL A 194 -20.57 9.57 8.86
N ALA A 195 -21.85 9.92 8.99
CA ALA A 195 -22.98 9.34 8.25
C ALA A 195 -23.50 10.25 7.13
N SER A 196 -22.82 11.37 6.83
CA SER A 196 -23.21 12.24 5.71
C SER A 196 -22.82 11.59 4.38
N SER A 197 -23.23 12.23 3.28
CA SER A 197 -22.73 11.82 1.96
C SER A 197 -21.24 12.15 1.82
N PRO A 198 -20.44 11.31 1.13
CA PRO A 198 -18.99 11.49 0.99
C PRO A 198 -18.59 12.82 0.36
N HIS A 199 -19.30 13.29 -0.66
CA HIS A 199 -18.96 14.51 -1.40
C HIS A 199 -18.87 15.73 -0.47
N LEU A 200 -19.75 15.83 0.53
CA LEU A 200 -19.75 16.93 1.51
C LEU A 200 -18.47 17.03 2.34
N CYS A 201 -17.72 15.93 2.45
CA CYS A 201 -16.52 15.83 3.27
C CYS A 201 -15.22 15.80 2.46
N LEU A 202 -15.31 15.52 1.16
CA LEU A 202 -14.17 15.28 0.28
C LEU A 202 -13.87 16.45 -0.68
N ASP A 203 -14.59 17.57 -0.58
CA ASP A 203 -14.44 18.74 -1.48
C ASP A 203 -13.00 19.27 -1.57
N ASP A 204 -12.26 19.26 -0.45
CA ASP A 204 -10.88 19.77 -0.35
C ASP A 204 -9.82 18.65 -0.55
N ILE A 205 -10.24 17.45 -0.96
CA ILE A 205 -9.37 16.27 -1.08
C ILE A 205 -9.22 15.87 -2.56
N VAL A 206 -7.96 15.76 -3.00
CA VAL A 206 -7.60 15.38 -4.37
C VAL A 206 -7.69 13.86 -4.54
N MET A 207 -8.58 13.43 -5.43
CA MET A 207 -8.73 12.03 -5.80
C MET A 207 -7.60 11.58 -6.75
N LEU A 208 -6.76 10.66 -6.30
CA LEU A 208 -5.71 10.05 -7.10
C LEU A 208 -6.26 8.85 -7.89
N ASN A 209 -5.99 8.83 -9.20
CA ASN A 209 -6.19 7.64 -10.00
C ASN A 209 -4.96 6.72 -9.86
N LEU A 210 -5.03 5.80 -8.89
CA LEU A 210 -4.09 4.70 -8.77
C LEU A 210 -4.58 3.45 -9.53
N LYS A 211 -5.87 3.37 -9.84
CA LYS A 211 -6.49 2.16 -10.42
C LYS A 211 -5.83 1.77 -11.74
N GLU A 212 -5.49 2.76 -12.55
CA GLU A 212 -4.99 2.59 -13.90
C GLU A 212 -3.59 3.21 -14.07
N ASP A 213 -2.80 2.65 -14.99
CA ASP A 213 -1.56 3.27 -15.41
C ASP A 213 -1.76 4.32 -16.51
N ALA A 214 -0.66 4.94 -16.95
CA ALA A 214 -0.69 5.93 -18.03
C ALA A 214 -1.18 5.36 -19.37
N HIS A 215 -1.36 4.04 -19.47
CA HIS A 215 -1.91 3.33 -20.63
C HIS A 215 -3.30 2.75 -20.34
N GLU A 216 -3.99 3.24 -19.31
CA GLU A 216 -5.35 2.82 -18.89
C GLU A 216 -5.43 1.34 -18.48
N ARG A 217 -4.30 0.72 -18.11
CA ARG A 217 -4.28 -0.68 -17.66
C ARG A 217 -4.50 -0.74 -16.17
N SER A 218 -5.42 -1.60 -15.75
CA SER A 218 -5.70 -1.81 -14.32
C SER A 218 -4.47 -2.33 -13.59
N ARG A 219 -3.93 -1.54 -12.67
CA ARG A 219 -2.77 -1.92 -11.84
C ARG A 219 -3.15 -2.88 -10.72
N TYR A 220 -4.42 -2.88 -10.34
CA TYR A 220 -4.95 -3.64 -9.22
C TYR A 220 -6.04 -4.58 -9.69
N PHE A 221 -5.99 -5.83 -9.23
CA PHE A 221 -7.00 -6.83 -9.51
C PHE A 221 -7.55 -7.37 -8.19
N MET A 222 -8.87 -7.40 -8.08
CA MET A 222 -9.52 -8.08 -6.98
C MET A 222 -9.62 -9.56 -7.25
N LEU A 223 -9.38 -10.32 -6.21
CA LEU A 223 -9.45 -11.76 -6.26
C LEU A 223 -10.51 -12.22 -5.26
N ASN A 224 -11.60 -12.80 -5.76
CA ASN A 224 -12.67 -13.35 -4.93
C ASN A 224 -12.30 -14.68 -4.23
N ARG A 225 -11.01 -15.02 -4.16
CA ARG A 225 -10.52 -16.25 -3.52
C ARG A 225 -9.14 -16.06 -2.91
N HIS A 226 -8.88 -16.81 -1.84
CA HIS A 226 -7.53 -16.93 -1.30
C HIS A 226 -6.64 -17.74 -2.27
N PHE A 227 -5.40 -17.30 -2.40
CA PHE A 227 -4.35 -18.05 -3.08
C PHE A 227 -3.46 -18.75 -2.06
N SER A 228 -3.04 -19.96 -2.38
CA SER A 228 -1.91 -20.57 -1.71
C SER A 228 -0.64 -19.75 -1.98
N LYS A 229 0.32 -19.80 -1.05
CA LYS A 229 1.67 -19.23 -1.26
C LYS A 229 2.28 -19.67 -2.60
N PHE A 230 2.00 -20.90 -3.02
CA PHE A 230 2.49 -21.45 -4.28
C PHE A 230 1.85 -20.79 -5.50
N GLU A 231 0.53 -20.56 -5.48
CA GLU A 231 -0.15 -19.93 -6.61
C GLU A 231 0.23 -18.45 -6.76
N ILE A 232 0.38 -17.69 -5.66
CA ILE A 232 0.87 -16.30 -5.74
C ILE A 232 2.28 -16.28 -6.33
N ASN A 233 3.18 -17.14 -5.84
CA ASN A 233 4.55 -17.18 -6.31
C ASN A 233 4.63 -17.60 -7.80
N HIS A 234 3.79 -18.56 -8.21
CA HIS A 234 3.67 -18.95 -9.61
C HIS A 234 3.03 -17.85 -10.48
N TYR A 235 2.04 -17.12 -9.96
CA TYR A 235 1.38 -16.01 -10.65
C TYR A 235 2.34 -14.84 -10.88
N VAL A 236 3.03 -14.38 -9.83
CA VAL A 236 4.05 -13.32 -9.91
C VAL A 236 5.17 -13.70 -10.87
N ARG A 237 5.63 -14.96 -10.85
CA ARG A 237 6.65 -15.46 -11.78
C ARG A 237 6.19 -15.53 -13.24
N ARG A 238 4.92 -15.81 -13.49
CA ARG A 238 4.41 -16.09 -14.85
C ARG A 238 3.94 -14.84 -15.57
N ASN A 239 3.43 -13.86 -14.83
CA ASN A 239 2.73 -12.72 -15.40
C ASN A 239 3.50 -11.40 -15.29
N GLY A 240 4.70 -11.41 -14.70
CA GLY A 240 5.47 -10.19 -14.50
C GLY A 240 4.78 -9.21 -13.53
N ARG A 241 5.25 -7.96 -13.50
CA ARG A 241 4.80 -6.90 -12.57
C ARG A 241 3.59 -6.09 -13.04
N TYR A 242 3.11 -6.31 -14.27
CA TYR A 242 2.03 -5.51 -14.87
C TYR A 242 1.08 -6.43 -15.65
N TYR A 243 -0.23 -6.26 -15.43
CA TYR A 243 -1.25 -7.13 -16.00
C TYR A 243 -2.48 -6.36 -16.52
N ASP A 244 -3.08 -6.80 -17.63
CA ASP A 244 -4.16 -6.10 -18.37
C ASP A 244 -5.58 -6.69 -18.14
N GLY A 245 -5.81 -7.39 -17.04
CA GLY A 245 -7.12 -7.94 -16.65
C GLY A 245 -7.65 -9.15 -17.47
N SER A 246 -7.16 -9.38 -18.68
CA SER A 246 -7.76 -10.35 -19.63
C SER A 246 -7.59 -11.86 -19.31
N GLN A 247 -6.53 -12.27 -18.60
CA GLN A 247 -6.14 -13.68 -18.39
C GLN A 247 -6.51 -14.25 -17.01
N VAL A 248 -7.07 -13.45 -16.09
CA VAL A 248 -7.59 -13.98 -14.81
C VAL A 248 -8.81 -14.89 -15.05
N SER A 249 -9.55 -14.63 -16.13
CA SER A 249 -10.62 -15.50 -16.65
C SER A 249 -10.12 -16.92 -16.98
N MET A 250 -8.85 -17.08 -17.36
CA MET A 250 -8.27 -18.37 -17.74
C MET A 250 -8.05 -19.31 -16.54
N PHE A 251 -7.93 -18.76 -15.33
CA PHE A 251 -7.88 -19.53 -14.09
C PHE A 251 -9.26 -19.78 -13.46
N GLN A 252 -10.28 -19.01 -13.84
CA GLN A 252 -11.66 -19.26 -13.42
C GLN A 252 -12.35 -20.35 -14.27
N SER A 253 -11.89 -20.59 -15.51
CA SER A 253 -12.53 -21.55 -16.43
C SER A 253 -12.00 -22.99 -16.40
N LYS A 254 -10.97 -23.30 -15.59
CA LYS A 254 -10.48 -24.69 -15.43
C LYS A 254 -10.85 -25.28 -14.08
N GLY A 255 -12.15 -25.52 -13.92
CA GLY A 255 -12.61 -26.69 -13.18
C GLY A 255 -12.29 -27.94 -13.99
N SER A 256 -11.22 -28.65 -13.63
CA SER A 256 -11.08 -30.09 -13.89
C SER A 256 -9.98 -30.63 -13.00
N GLY A 257 -10.36 -31.55 -12.12
CA GLY A 257 -9.46 -32.18 -11.17
C GLY A 257 -8.43 -33.06 -11.86
N VAL A 258 -7.26 -33.19 -11.25
CA VAL A 258 -6.48 -34.43 -11.28
C VAL A 258 -5.79 -34.56 -9.92
N CYS A 259 -6.30 -35.48 -9.10
CA CYS A 259 -5.51 -36.14 -8.06
C CYS A 259 -4.39 -36.92 -8.76
N VAL A 260 -3.13 -36.64 -8.45
CA VAL A 260 -2.03 -37.56 -8.79
C VAL A 260 -1.49 -38.18 -7.51
N ARG A 261 -1.67 -39.51 -7.47
CA ARG A 261 -1.12 -40.47 -6.49
C ARG A 261 0.35 -40.22 -6.19
N MET A 262 0.69 -40.27 -4.90
CA MET A 262 2.02 -40.66 -4.45
C MET A 262 2.23 -42.15 -4.71
N HIS A 263 3.35 -42.49 -5.35
CA HIS A 263 3.94 -43.83 -5.26
C HIS A 263 5.38 -43.73 -4.76
N HIS A 264 5.62 -44.50 -3.70
CA HIS A 264 6.88 -45.03 -3.19
C HIS A 264 8.00 -45.19 -4.22
N ILE A 265 9.21 -44.67 -3.93
CA ILE A 265 10.50 -45.27 -4.34
C ILE A 265 11.54 -45.01 -3.22
N PRO A 266 12.36 -46.00 -2.83
CA PRO A 266 13.06 -46.03 -1.56
C PRO A 266 14.47 -45.39 -1.57
N THR A 267 14.92 -45.12 -0.36
CA THR A 267 16.29 -44.91 0.08
C THR A 267 17.30 -45.85 -0.58
N LYS A 268 18.32 -45.27 -1.24
CA LYS A 268 19.75 -45.65 -1.23
C LYS A 268 20.46 -44.92 -2.36
N PHE A 269 21.38 -44.02 -2.01
CA PHE A 269 22.73 -43.87 -2.58
C PHE A 269 23.30 -42.52 -2.12
N LEU A 270 23.98 -42.61 -0.98
CA LEU A 270 24.91 -41.60 -0.47
C LEU A 270 26.27 -41.86 -1.15
N VAL A 271 27.03 -40.78 -1.36
CA VAL A 271 28.44 -40.72 -1.79
C VAL A 271 28.66 -40.70 -3.31
N ILE A 272 28.97 -39.52 -3.84
CA ILE A 272 30.23 -39.19 -4.55
C ILE A 272 30.45 -37.68 -4.42
N ILE A 273 31.57 -37.34 -3.81
CA ILE A 273 32.16 -36.00 -3.74
C ILE A 273 32.71 -35.67 -5.13
N LEU A 274 32.30 -34.54 -5.70
CA LEU A 274 33.04 -33.88 -6.78
C LEU A 274 33.17 -32.40 -6.45
N PHE A 275 34.42 -31.96 -6.43
CA PHE A 275 34.88 -30.58 -6.37
C PHE A 275 34.08 -29.70 -7.35
N ALA A 276 33.20 -28.87 -6.80
CA ALA A 276 32.66 -27.72 -7.49
C ALA A 276 33.28 -26.47 -6.84
N ILE A 277 34.18 -25.83 -7.58
CA ILE A 277 34.56 -24.44 -7.36
C ILE A 277 33.24 -23.65 -7.34
N SER A 278 32.83 -23.21 -6.15
CA SER A 278 31.65 -22.39 -5.97
C SER A 278 31.93 -21.01 -6.53
N CYS A 279 31.65 -20.80 -7.81
CA CYS A 279 31.18 -19.50 -8.25
C CYS A 279 29.80 -19.30 -7.59
N ASN A 280 29.78 -18.71 -6.40
CA ASN A 280 28.56 -18.15 -5.81
C ASN A 280 28.07 -17.03 -6.74
N THR A 281 27.38 -17.42 -7.79
CA THR A 281 26.50 -16.53 -8.53
C THR A 281 25.30 -16.33 -7.61
N GLU A 282 25.35 -15.26 -6.81
CA GLU A 282 24.23 -14.83 -5.99
C GLU A 282 23.01 -14.63 -6.90
N THR A 283 22.07 -15.55 -6.82
CA THR A 283 20.84 -15.49 -7.58
C THR A 283 19.92 -14.48 -6.90
N CYS A 284 19.48 -13.43 -7.61
CA CYS A 284 18.59 -12.40 -7.06
C CYS A 284 17.11 -12.85 -6.99
N VAL A 285 16.86 -14.16 -6.91
CA VAL A 285 15.51 -14.74 -6.90
C VAL A 285 14.74 -14.40 -5.62
N ASP A 286 15.44 -14.17 -4.51
CA ASP A 286 14.84 -13.81 -3.20
C ASP A 286 15.71 -12.83 -2.38
N SER A 287 16.75 -12.26 -2.99
CA SER A 287 17.77 -11.42 -2.32
C SER A 287 18.02 -10.15 -3.13
N TYR A 288 18.13 -9.01 -2.46
CA TYR A 288 18.58 -7.76 -3.08
C TYR A 288 20.01 -7.93 -3.59
N CYS A 289 20.29 -7.43 -4.80
CA CYS A 289 21.67 -7.31 -5.26
C CYS A 289 22.47 -6.41 -4.30
N PRO A 290 23.75 -6.73 -4.07
CA PRO A 290 24.61 -5.87 -3.27
C PRO A 290 24.72 -4.45 -3.89
N PRO A 291 25.06 -3.43 -3.09
CA PRO A 291 25.24 -2.07 -3.57
C PRO A 291 26.16 -2.00 -4.79
N GLY A 292 25.79 -1.18 -5.78
CA GLY A 292 26.52 -1.08 -7.05
C GLY A 292 26.16 -2.15 -8.09
N LYS A 293 25.13 -2.97 -7.84
CA LYS A 293 24.60 -3.94 -8.82
C LYS A 293 23.10 -3.81 -9.04
N TYR A 294 22.63 -4.25 -10.21
CA TYR A 294 21.21 -4.37 -10.58
C TYR A 294 20.87 -5.80 -11.01
N CYS A 295 19.62 -6.23 -10.82
CA CYS A 295 19.18 -7.58 -11.18
C CYS A 295 18.73 -7.63 -12.65
N GLN A 296 19.30 -8.53 -13.46
CA GLN A 296 18.93 -8.75 -14.85
C GLN A 296 18.47 -10.19 -15.07
N GLU A 297 17.36 -10.34 -15.79
CA GLU A 297 16.85 -11.63 -16.23
C GLU A 297 17.53 -12.08 -17.53
N ARG A 298 18.08 -13.30 -17.54
CA ARG A 298 18.56 -13.96 -18.76
C ARG A 298 17.84 -15.28 -18.95
N VAL A 299 17.18 -15.41 -20.10
CA VAL A 299 16.59 -16.66 -20.57
C VAL A 299 17.66 -17.39 -21.37
N PHE A 300 18.20 -18.48 -20.80
CA PHE A 300 19.12 -19.35 -21.52
C PHE A 300 18.34 -20.39 -22.34
N PRO A 301 18.86 -20.81 -23.51
CA PRO A 301 18.30 -21.94 -24.24
C PRO A 301 18.33 -23.19 -23.37
N CYS A 302 17.16 -23.70 -22.98
CA CYS A 302 17.05 -24.92 -22.18
C CYS A 302 16.49 -26.07 -23.02
N LYS A 303 16.95 -27.30 -22.76
CA LYS A 303 16.54 -28.48 -23.53
C LYS A 303 15.09 -28.92 -23.29
N LYS A 304 14.47 -28.54 -22.16
CA LYS A 304 13.10 -28.95 -21.79
C LYS A 304 12.32 -27.77 -21.17
N PRO A 305 11.35 -27.18 -21.87
CA PRO A 305 10.50 -26.12 -21.31
C PRO A 305 9.51 -26.66 -20.25
N PRO A 306 9.06 -25.81 -19.31
CA PRO A 306 9.33 -24.37 -19.21
C PRO A 306 10.71 -24.07 -18.62
N CYS A 307 11.52 -23.27 -19.33
CA CYS A 307 12.80 -22.80 -18.85
C CYS A 307 12.56 -21.80 -17.72
N ARG A 308 13.23 -21.97 -16.58
CA ARG A 308 13.25 -20.94 -15.54
C ARG A 308 14.26 -19.87 -15.95
N PRO A 309 13.87 -18.59 -16.02
CA PRO A 309 14.83 -17.53 -16.22
C PRO A 309 15.81 -17.50 -15.05
N ILE A 310 17.07 -17.21 -15.35
CA ILE A 310 18.11 -17.07 -14.32
C ILE A 310 18.33 -15.58 -14.10
N LEU A 311 18.19 -15.15 -12.85
CA LEU A 311 18.35 -13.77 -12.43
C LEU A 311 19.79 -13.56 -11.90
N PHE A 312 20.52 -12.62 -12.50
CA PHE A 312 21.91 -12.29 -12.11
C PHE A 312 22.04 -10.84 -11.67
N CYS A 313 22.91 -10.59 -10.69
CA CYS A 313 23.32 -9.24 -10.33
C CYS A 313 24.47 -8.76 -11.22
N LEU A 314 24.23 -7.75 -12.04
CA LEU A 314 25.22 -7.10 -12.91
C LEU A 314 25.69 -5.76 -12.33
N PRO A 315 26.92 -5.32 -12.64
CA PRO A 315 27.43 -4.01 -12.23
C PRO A 315 26.56 -2.87 -12.80
N VAL A 316 26.35 -1.80 -12.04
CA VAL A 316 25.55 -0.64 -12.51
C VAL A 316 26.20 0.08 -13.68
N GLU A 317 27.52 -0.05 -13.82
CA GLU A 317 28.31 0.45 -14.95
C GLU A 317 27.92 -0.24 -16.28
N GLU A 318 27.28 -1.41 -16.23
CA GLU A 318 26.76 -2.12 -17.41
C GLU A 318 25.27 -1.83 -17.67
N ASN A 319 24.66 -0.93 -16.92
CA ASN A 319 23.23 -0.64 -17.02
C ASN A 319 22.96 0.46 -18.06
N GLY A 320 21.81 0.41 -18.73
CA GLY A 320 21.38 1.47 -19.64
C GLY A 320 22.29 1.64 -20.85
N CYS A 321 22.69 2.89 -21.12
CA CYS A 321 23.40 3.27 -22.34
C CYS A 321 24.90 2.96 -22.33
N ALA A 322 25.46 2.51 -21.20
CA ALA A 322 26.88 2.28 -21.06
C ALA A 322 27.46 1.23 -22.04
N GLN A 323 26.67 0.21 -22.41
CA GLN A 323 27.07 -0.82 -23.38
C GLN A 323 26.30 -0.74 -24.71
N HIS A 324 25.45 0.27 -24.90
CA HIS A 324 24.61 0.38 -26.08
C HIS A 324 25.12 1.47 -27.04
N LYS A 325 25.45 1.07 -28.27
CA LYS A 325 25.87 1.99 -29.32
C LYS A 325 24.73 2.20 -30.31
N CYS A 326 24.26 3.44 -30.41
CA CYS A 326 23.25 3.81 -31.40
C CYS A 326 23.86 4.01 -32.80
N PRO A 327 23.04 3.84 -33.86
CA PRO A 327 23.41 4.22 -35.23
C PRO A 327 23.83 5.69 -35.33
N ALA A 328 24.51 6.04 -36.43
CA ALA A 328 24.88 7.43 -36.70
C ALA A 328 23.64 8.34 -36.74
N ASN A 329 23.74 9.52 -36.09
CA ASN A 329 22.68 10.52 -35.92
C ASN A 329 21.57 10.20 -34.90
N GLU A 330 21.76 9.18 -34.06
CA GLU A 330 20.87 8.89 -32.93
C GLU A 330 21.61 9.01 -31.60
N VAL A 331 20.87 9.37 -30.54
CA VAL A 331 21.34 9.44 -29.16
C VAL A 331 20.76 8.29 -28.36
N CYS A 332 21.57 7.71 -27.48
CA CYS A 332 21.08 6.69 -26.56
C CYS A 332 20.37 7.35 -25.38
N VAL A 333 19.16 6.87 -25.09
CA VAL A 333 18.31 7.32 -24.00
C VAL A 333 17.99 6.17 -23.08
N GLU A 334 18.17 6.41 -21.78
CA GLU A 334 17.91 5.45 -20.72
C GLU A 334 16.48 5.58 -20.23
N ARG A 335 15.67 4.53 -20.41
CA ARG A 335 14.33 4.45 -19.83
C ARG A 335 14.39 3.53 -18.61
N VAL A 336 13.97 4.03 -17.45
CA VAL A 336 13.96 3.23 -16.22
C VAL A 336 12.73 2.35 -16.24
N GLU A 337 12.94 1.04 -16.16
CA GLU A 337 11.85 0.09 -15.91
C GLU A 337 11.56 0.10 -14.40
N PRO A 338 10.32 0.39 -13.96
CA PRO A 338 9.98 0.39 -12.55
C PRO A 338 10.32 -0.95 -11.89
N CYS A 339 11.00 -0.90 -10.75
CA CYS A 339 11.42 -2.09 -10.03
C CYS A 339 11.45 -1.84 -8.51
N ILE A 340 11.32 -2.93 -7.73
CA ILE A 340 11.39 -2.95 -6.25
C ILE A 340 12.84 -2.84 -5.75
N ALA A 341 13.84 -3.05 -6.61
CA ALA A 341 15.23 -3.01 -6.20
C ALA A 341 15.72 -1.57 -5.99
N LYS A 342 16.68 -1.37 -5.08
CA LYS A 342 17.35 -0.07 -4.87
C LYS A 342 17.94 0.53 -6.15
N VAL A 343 18.30 -0.31 -7.12
CA VAL A 343 18.79 0.12 -8.43
C VAL A 343 18.03 -0.62 -9.52
N CYS A 344 17.28 0.14 -10.32
CA CYS A 344 16.48 -0.41 -11.41
C CYS A 344 17.25 -0.57 -12.71
N LYS A 345 16.83 -1.57 -13.48
CA LYS A 345 17.32 -1.79 -14.83
C LYS A 345 16.92 -0.60 -15.69
N LYS A 346 17.89 -0.07 -16.42
CA LYS A 346 17.73 0.96 -17.42
C LYS A 346 17.74 0.28 -18.79
N ILE A 347 16.69 0.48 -19.56
CA ILE A 347 16.56 -0.03 -20.91
C ILE A 347 17.15 1.04 -21.85
N PRO A 348 18.25 0.76 -22.56
CA PRO A 348 18.74 1.67 -23.57
C PRO A 348 17.82 1.66 -24.79
N SER A 349 17.56 2.83 -25.33
CA SER A 349 16.83 3.03 -26.58
C SER A 349 17.51 4.11 -27.41
N CYS A 350 17.48 3.99 -28.74
CA CYS A 350 18.03 5.02 -29.62
C CYS A 350 16.92 5.94 -30.10
N ALA A 351 17.17 7.25 -30.04
CA ALA A 351 16.23 8.27 -30.45
C ALA A 351 16.94 9.36 -31.27
N LYS A 352 16.21 10.01 -32.17
CA LYS A 352 16.74 11.15 -32.92
C LYS A 352 16.85 12.37 -31.99
N PRO A 353 17.99 13.09 -32.00
CA PRO A 353 18.11 14.31 -31.19
C PRO A 353 17.04 15.33 -31.60
N GLY A 354 16.46 16.00 -30.60
CA GLY A 354 15.40 16.98 -30.81
C GLY A 354 13.97 16.42 -30.88
N THR A 355 13.76 15.11 -30.65
CA THR A 355 12.42 14.53 -30.48
C THR A 355 12.09 14.30 -29.01
N CYS A 356 10.80 14.13 -28.71
CA CYS A 356 10.36 13.73 -27.36
C CYS A 356 10.87 12.35 -26.94
N ASP A 357 11.15 11.46 -27.90
CA ASP A 357 11.78 10.17 -27.60
C ASP A 357 13.20 10.31 -27.04
N ALA A 358 13.86 11.42 -27.36
CA ALA A 358 15.19 11.76 -26.87
C ALA A 358 15.18 12.42 -25.48
N LEU A 359 14.00 12.76 -24.93
CA LEU A 359 13.83 13.48 -23.68
C LEU A 359 13.10 12.61 -22.63
N VAL A 360 13.74 12.39 -21.48
CA VAL A 360 13.13 11.66 -20.35
C VAL A 360 12.50 12.68 -19.41
N CYS A 361 11.17 12.74 -19.37
CA CYS A 361 10.44 13.59 -18.45
C CYS A 361 10.23 12.92 -17.09
N PRO A 362 10.18 13.71 -15.99
CA PRO A 362 9.71 13.23 -14.70
C PRO A 362 8.29 12.62 -14.79
N PRO A 363 7.89 11.69 -13.92
CA PRO A 363 6.59 11.03 -13.97
C PRO A 363 5.37 11.96 -13.96
N SER A 364 5.50 13.17 -13.40
CA SER A 364 4.44 14.19 -13.33
C SER A 364 4.36 15.10 -14.55
N GLN A 365 5.21 14.87 -15.56
CA GLN A 365 5.33 15.71 -16.74
C GLN A 365 5.22 14.87 -18.02
N HIS A 366 4.72 15.49 -19.08
CA HIS A 366 4.69 14.90 -20.42
C HIS A 366 5.56 15.74 -21.35
N CYS A 367 6.14 15.10 -22.37
CA CYS A 367 6.91 15.83 -23.36
C CYS A 367 6.00 16.46 -24.41
N VAL A 368 6.19 17.75 -24.68
CA VAL A 368 5.52 18.50 -25.74
C VAL A 368 6.58 18.98 -26.73
N ALA A 369 6.36 18.69 -28.02
CA ALA A 369 7.26 19.08 -29.09
C ALA A 369 6.79 20.38 -29.76
N ASN A 370 7.22 21.57 -29.28
CA ASN A 370 7.04 22.82 -30.04
C ASN A 370 7.89 24.01 -29.54
N PRO A 371 8.81 24.61 -30.33
CA PRO A 371 9.56 24.08 -31.47
C PRO A 371 10.69 23.11 -31.05
N THR A 372 10.98 23.03 -29.75
CA THR A 372 11.95 22.13 -29.12
C THR A 372 11.25 21.29 -28.06
N PRO A 373 11.56 19.99 -27.91
CA PRO A 373 10.92 19.13 -26.92
C PRO A 373 11.18 19.65 -25.50
N LYS A 374 10.10 19.83 -24.73
CA LYS A 374 10.15 20.25 -23.32
C LYS A 374 9.18 19.41 -22.50
N CYS A 375 9.53 19.17 -21.24
CA CYS A 375 8.64 18.52 -20.29
C CYS A 375 7.72 19.56 -19.67
N GLU A 376 6.42 19.39 -19.86
CA GLU A 376 5.39 20.27 -19.31
C GLU A 376 4.60 19.52 -18.23
N SER A 377 4.28 20.21 -17.12
CA SER A 377 3.44 19.63 -16.08
C SER A 377 2.03 19.41 -16.62
N VAL A 378 1.43 18.28 -16.25
CA VAL A 378 0.02 18.01 -16.54
C VAL A 378 -0.81 18.97 -15.68
N ARG A 379 -1.06 20.19 -16.15
CA ARG A 379 -2.13 21.01 -15.58
C ARG A 379 -3.42 20.29 -15.93
N GLN A 380 -4.10 19.74 -14.92
CA GLN A 380 -5.47 19.29 -15.08
C GLN A 380 -6.26 20.47 -15.63
N VAL A 381 -6.63 20.38 -16.92
CA VAL A 381 -7.61 21.28 -17.51
C VAL A 381 -8.87 21.03 -16.72
N ARG A 382 -9.20 21.94 -15.80
CA ARG A 382 -10.52 21.99 -15.17
C ARG A 382 -11.50 22.25 -16.31
N THR A 383 -12.09 21.19 -16.86
CA THR A 383 -13.23 21.27 -17.75
C THR A 383 -14.41 21.78 -16.92
N SER A 384 -14.43 23.08 -16.71
CA SER A 384 -15.61 23.80 -16.25
C SER A 384 -16.42 24.12 -17.50
N GLU A 385 -17.09 23.12 -18.06
CA GLU A 385 -18.22 23.39 -18.93
C GLU A 385 -19.36 23.91 -18.05
N PRO A 386 -19.85 25.13 -18.27
CA PRO A 386 -21.08 25.59 -17.64
C PRO A 386 -22.22 24.76 -18.25
N LEU A 387 -22.94 24.02 -17.40
CA LEU A 387 -24.25 23.49 -17.76
C LEU A 387 -25.20 24.68 -17.99
N ASP A 388 -25.35 25.05 -19.26
CA ASP A 388 -26.41 25.95 -19.72
C ASP A 388 -27.77 25.31 -19.43
N SER A 389 -28.37 25.78 -18.34
CA SER A 389 -29.73 25.48 -17.93
C SER A 389 -30.66 26.50 -18.58
N SER A 390 -30.98 26.30 -19.86
CA SER A 390 -32.03 27.07 -20.53
C SER A 390 -32.70 26.28 -21.64
N SER A 391 -33.76 25.54 -21.31
CA SER A 391 -34.99 25.44 -22.14
C SER A 391 -35.95 24.36 -21.61
N ILE A 392 -36.82 24.72 -20.67
CA ILE A 392 -38.18 24.14 -20.61
C ILE A 392 -39.16 25.27 -20.40
N VAL A 393 -39.64 25.83 -21.51
CA VAL A 393 -40.92 26.55 -21.59
C VAL A 393 -41.62 26.02 -22.85
N GLY A 394 -42.82 25.46 -22.65
CA GLY A 394 -43.87 25.41 -23.67
C GLY A 394 -43.99 24.13 -24.49
N SER A 395 -44.90 23.25 -24.08
CA SER A 395 -46.15 22.95 -24.81
C SER A 395 -47.09 22.12 -23.93
#